data_AF-A0A8J3VW09-F1
#
_entry.id   AF-A0A8J3VW09-F1
#
_cell.length_a   1.000
_cell.length_b   1.000
_cell.length_c   1.000
_cell.angle_alpha   90.00
_cell.angle_beta   90.00
_cell.angle_gamma   90.00
#
_symmetry.space_group_name_H-M   'P 1'
#
loop_
_entity.id
_entity.type
_entity.pdbx_description
1 polymer ?
#
loop_
_entity_poly.entity_id
_entity_poly.type
_entity_poly.pdbx_seq_one_letter_code
_entity_poly.pdbx_strand_id
1 'polypeptide(L)'
;MARYAADGYRGCIGRMLDRISIFPDGRAYVCSFLFDTDLHFANMVDGQVVLNKGTNEFDLFTRVLRTASCGSCRVGSACMGGCPAEELVMGQASCAVEPDIVPVCRLWKADIPTGLPT
;
A
#
# COMPACT_ATOMS: atom_id res chain seq x y z
N MET A 1 -4.69 -11.92 11.31
CA MET A 1 -4.98 -11.85 9.86
C MET A 1 -6.21 -12.64 9.44
N ALA A 2 -6.45 -13.86 9.91
CA ALA A 2 -7.62 -14.67 9.49
C ALA A 2 -8.96 -13.91 9.56
N ARG A 3 -9.21 -13.15 10.64
CA ARG A 3 -10.39 -12.28 10.77
C ARG A 3 -10.45 -11.22 9.65
N TYR A 4 -9.41 -10.41 9.49
CA TYR A 4 -9.38 -9.39 8.43
C TYR A 4 -9.47 -9.99 7.02
N ALA A 5 -8.86 -11.16 6.79
CA ALA A 5 -8.97 -11.86 5.52
C ALA A 5 -10.41 -12.36 5.27
N ALA A 6 -11.10 -12.85 6.31
CA ALA A 6 -12.52 -13.19 6.22
C ALA A 6 -13.41 -11.97 5.96
N ASP A 7 -13.02 -10.80 6.49
CA ASP A 7 -13.67 -9.52 6.21
C ASP A 7 -13.33 -8.96 4.80
N GLY A 8 -12.49 -9.65 4.02
CA GLY A 8 -12.13 -9.30 2.65
C GLY A 8 -10.82 -8.53 2.48
N TYR A 9 -10.02 -8.37 3.54
CA TYR A 9 -8.72 -7.72 3.45
C TYR A 9 -7.68 -8.66 2.81
N ARG A 10 -7.27 -8.33 1.58
CA ARG A 10 -6.30 -9.11 0.80
C ARG A 10 -4.84 -8.66 0.97
N GLY A 11 -4.60 -7.67 1.82
CA GLY A 11 -3.26 -7.09 2.03
C GLY A 11 -3.01 -5.80 1.24
N CYS A 12 -1.74 -5.43 1.10
CA CYS A 12 -1.33 -4.17 0.48
C CYS A 12 -1.35 -4.27 -1.05
N ILE A 13 -2.24 -3.53 -1.69
CA ILE A 13 -2.37 -3.46 -3.16
C ILE A 13 -1.06 -3.01 -3.82
N GLY A 14 -0.37 -2.02 -3.25
CA GLY A 14 0.90 -1.52 -3.78
C GLY A 14 2.03 -2.57 -3.78
N ARG A 15 2.01 -3.51 -2.83
CA ARG A 15 2.96 -4.64 -2.81
C ARG A 15 2.57 -5.76 -3.76
N MET A 16 1.27 -5.98 -3.94
CA MET A 16 0.76 -7.01 -4.85
C MET A 16 0.81 -6.56 -6.32
N LEU A 17 1.01 -5.26 -6.57
CA LEU A 17 0.94 -4.65 -7.91
C LEU A 17 -0.39 -5.00 -8.62
N ASP A 18 -1.46 -5.18 -7.85
CA ASP A 18 -2.76 -5.67 -8.35
C ASP A 18 -3.47 -4.61 -9.21
N ARG A 19 -3.19 -3.32 -8.95
CA ARG A 19 -3.87 -2.19 -9.62
C ARG A 19 -2.92 -1.02 -9.83
N ILE A 20 -3.07 -0.36 -10.97
CA ILE A 20 -2.43 0.92 -11.30
C ILE A 20 -3.51 1.97 -11.52
N SER A 21 -3.32 3.16 -10.96
CA SER A 21 -4.13 4.34 -11.22
C SER A 21 -3.33 5.30 -12.10
N ILE A 22 -3.84 5.62 -13.29
CA ILE A 22 -3.20 6.55 -14.23
C ILE A 22 -3.94 7.89 -14.16
N PHE A 23 -3.19 8.97 -13.93
CA PHE A 23 -3.72 10.32 -13.80
C PHE A 23 -3.68 11.06 -15.16
N PRO A 24 -4.48 12.13 -15.33
CA PRO A 24 -4.52 12.89 -16.59
C PRO A 24 -3.19 13.54 -16.99
N ASP A 25 -2.29 13.76 -16.03
CA ASP A 25 -0.92 14.27 -16.26
C ASP A 25 0.07 13.18 -16.71
N GLY A 26 -0.40 11.94 -16.84
CA GLY A 26 0.38 10.79 -17.24
C GLY A 26 1.03 10.04 -16.09
N ARG A 27 1.07 10.57 -14.85
CA ARG A 27 1.67 9.85 -13.72
C ARG A 27 0.81 8.64 -13.35
N ALA A 28 1.47 7.52 -13.07
CA ALA A 28 0.82 6.26 -12.74
C ALA A 28 1.32 5.73 -11.39
N TYR A 29 0.37 5.38 -10.52
CA TYR A 29 0.62 5.01 -9.13
C TYR A 29 0.03 3.63 -8.80
N VAL A 30 0.71 2.87 -7.95
CA VAL A 30 0.22 1.59 -7.40
C VAL A 30 -0.41 1.72 -6.01
N CYS A 31 -0.18 2.84 -5.32
CA CYS A 31 -0.75 3.14 -4.02
C CYS A 31 -1.59 4.42 -4.05
N SER A 32 -2.86 4.29 -3.69
CA SER A 32 -3.76 5.45 -3.60
C SER A 32 -3.42 6.44 -2.50
N PHE A 33 -2.52 6.09 -1.58
CA PHE A 33 -2.08 7.00 -0.52
C PHE A 33 -0.90 7.89 -0.94
N LEU A 34 -0.36 7.69 -2.15
CA LEU A 34 0.82 8.38 -2.66
C LEU A 34 0.54 9.23 -3.91
N PHE A 35 -0.73 9.41 -4.29
CA PHE A 35 -1.15 10.12 -5.50
C PHE A 35 -0.59 11.55 -5.59
N ASP A 36 -0.40 12.24 -4.46
CA ASP A 36 0.11 13.61 -4.43
C ASP A 36 1.65 13.69 -4.29
N THR A 37 2.35 12.56 -4.41
CA THR A 37 3.81 12.49 -4.30
C THR A 37 4.47 12.35 -5.66
N ASP A 38 5.77 12.66 -5.72
CA ASP A 38 6.58 12.42 -6.92
C ASP A 38 7.09 10.98 -7.05
N LEU A 39 6.69 10.06 -6.17
CA LEU A 39 7.13 8.66 -6.16
C LEU A 39 6.36 7.75 -7.13
N HIS A 40 5.67 8.30 -8.13
CA HIS A 40 4.91 7.55 -9.12
C HIS A 40 5.69 6.35 -9.71
N PHE A 41 5.04 5.17 -9.71
CA PHE A 41 5.59 3.92 -10.23
C PHE A 41 5.95 3.98 -11.72
N ALA A 42 5.13 4.65 -12.52
CA ALA A 42 5.30 4.71 -13.97
C ALA A 42 4.72 6.01 -14.56
N ASN A 43 4.99 6.25 -15.84
CA ASN A 43 4.36 7.30 -16.63
C ASN A 43 3.65 6.70 -17.83
N MET A 44 2.53 7.28 -18.22
CA MET A 44 1.85 7.03 -19.49
C MET A 44 2.47 7.93 -20.56
N VAL A 45 3.16 7.34 -21.52
CA VAL A 45 3.82 8.04 -22.63
C VAL A 45 3.33 7.42 -23.92
N ASP A 46 2.67 8.21 -24.77
CA ASP A 46 2.15 7.77 -26.08
C ASP A 46 1.31 6.48 -26.01
N GLY A 47 0.47 6.37 -24.99
CA GLY A 47 -0.39 5.20 -24.77
C GLY A 47 0.32 3.98 -24.18
N GLN A 48 1.59 4.10 -23.81
CA GLN A 48 2.37 3.04 -23.18
C GLN A 48 2.69 3.37 -21.72
N VAL A 49 2.63 2.36 -20.85
CA VAL A 49 3.10 2.47 -19.47
C VAL A 49 4.62 2.27 -19.45
N VAL A 50 5.34 3.33 -19.16
CA VAL A 50 6.80 3.35 -19.05
C VAL A 50 7.18 3.44 -17.58
N LEU A 51 7.86 2.40 -17.08
CA LEU A 51 8.30 2.36 -15.68
C LEU A 51 9.23 3.53 -15.36
N ASN A 52 8.99 4.16 -14.21
CA ASN A 52 9.92 5.13 -13.66
C ASN A 52 11.17 4.37 -13.18
N LYS A 53 12.35 4.73 -13.70
CA LYS A 53 13.62 4.06 -13.37
C LYS A 53 14.36 4.72 -12.21
N GLY A 54 13.90 5.89 -11.76
CA GLY A 54 14.37 6.52 -10.53
C GLY A 54 13.66 5.94 -9.30
N THR A 55 13.96 6.50 -8.12
CA THR A 55 13.29 6.14 -6.87
C THR A 55 11.78 6.31 -7.00
N ASN A 56 11.03 5.23 -6.76
CA ASN A 56 9.57 5.25 -6.86
C ASN A 56 8.88 4.32 -5.84
N GLU A 57 7.57 4.16 -5.97
CA GLU A 57 6.73 3.26 -5.17
C GLU A 57 7.27 1.83 -5.08
N PHE A 58 7.83 1.28 -6.16
CA PHE A 58 8.40 -0.06 -6.17
C PHE A 58 9.54 -0.18 -5.15
N ASP A 59 10.46 0.78 -5.13
CA ASP A 59 11.55 0.80 -4.16
C ASP A 59 11.01 0.90 -2.73
N LEU A 60 10.01 1.77 -2.54
CA LEU A 60 9.35 1.96 -1.24
C LEU A 60 8.69 0.67 -0.74
N PHE A 61 7.96 -0.05 -1.61
CA PHE A 61 7.21 -1.27 -1.24
C PHE A 61 8.08 -2.53 -1.19
N THR A 62 9.23 -2.56 -1.86
CA THR A 62 10.19 -3.67 -1.76
C THR A 62 11.16 -3.50 -0.59
N ARG A 63 11.47 -2.26 -0.18
CA ARG A 63 12.32 -1.96 0.99
C ARG A 63 11.83 -2.67 2.26
N VAL A 64 10.51 -2.69 2.47
CA VAL A 64 9.88 -3.32 3.65
C VAL A 64 10.00 -4.84 3.71
N LEU A 65 10.42 -5.49 2.62
CA LEU A 65 10.78 -6.90 2.63
C LEU A 65 12.13 -7.17 3.30
N ARG A 66 12.99 -6.15 3.41
CA ARG A 66 14.30 -6.21 4.07
C ARG A 66 14.28 -5.51 5.42
N THR A 67 13.64 -4.34 5.48
CA THR A 67 13.59 -3.47 6.66
C THR A 67 12.17 -3.04 6.89
N ALA A 68 11.51 -3.66 7.87
CA ALA A 68 10.14 -3.30 8.25
C ALA A 68 10.01 -1.79 8.57
N SER A 69 8.91 -1.17 8.13
CA SER A 69 8.59 0.25 8.46
C SER A 69 8.35 0.44 9.95
N CYS A 70 7.92 -0.61 10.64
CA CYS A 70 7.89 -0.68 12.09
C CYS A 70 9.12 -1.46 12.56
N GLY A 71 9.77 -1.00 13.64
CA GLY A 71 10.87 -1.74 14.28
C GLY A 71 10.42 -3.07 14.89
N SER A 72 10.54 -3.22 16.21
CA SER A 72 10.08 -4.43 16.91
C SER A 72 8.56 -4.41 17.12
N CYS A 73 7.78 -4.76 16.09
CA CYS A 73 6.33 -4.94 16.20
C CYS A 73 5.97 -6.34 16.72
N ARG A 74 5.07 -6.42 17.70
CA ARG A 74 4.60 -7.67 18.33
C ARG A 74 3.92 -8.63 17.33
N VAL A 75 3.45 -8.13 16.20
CA VAL A 75 2.77 -8.88 15.14
C VAL A 75 3.50 -8.81 13.79
N GLY A 76 4.83 -8.69 13.80
CA GLY A 76 5.64 -8.48 12.59
C GLY A 76 5.35 -9.46 11.44
N SER A 77 5.14 -10.74 11.73
CA SER A 77 4.80 -11.77 10.74
C SER A 77 3.40 -11.64 10.13
N ALA A 78 2.47 -11.01 10.86
CA ALA A 78 1.12 -10.77 10.37
C ALA A 78 1.05 -9.50 9.53
N CYS A 79 1.69 -8.41 9.99
CA CYS A 79 1.71 -7.12 9.31
C CYS A 79 2.68 -7.07 8.13
N MET A 80 3.68 -7.96 8.12
CA MET A 80 4.74 -8.03 7.11
C MET A 80 5.50 -6.69 6.98
N GLY A 81 5.77 -6.03 8.09
CA GLY A 81 6.56 -4.80 8.14
C GLY A 81 5.82 -3.49 7.85
N GLY A 82 4.48 -3.46 7.89
CA GLY A 82 3.72 -2.19 7.92
C GLY A 82 3.51 -1.50 6.56
N CYS A 83 2.86 -0.34 6.59
CA CYS A 83 2.62 0.46 5.39
C CYS A 83 3.76 1.49 5.20
N PRO A 84 4.64 1.34 4.21
CA PRO A 84 5.72 2.31 3.99
C PRO A 84 5.22 3.65 3.45
N ALA A 85 4.07 3.68 2.77
CA ALA A 85 3.42 4.93 2.37
C ALA A 85 2.95 5.73 3.60
N GLU A 86 2.50 5.05 4.65
CA GLU A 86 2.10 5.72 5.88
C GLU A 86 3.29 6.33 6.62
N GLU A 87 4.40 5.60 6.72
CA GLU A 87 5.64 6.13 7.29
C GLU A 87 6.11 7.38 6.55
N LEU A 88 6.03 7.38 5.21
CA LEU A 88 6.41 8.52 4.39
C LEU A 88 5.51 9.74 4.62
N VAL A 89 4.18 9.55 4.61
CA VAL A 89 3.21 10.64 4.69
C VAL A 89 3.03 11.17 6.12
N MET A 90 3.06 10.28 7.11
CA MET A 90 2.82 10.61 8.52
C MET A 90 4.11 10.83 9.32
N GLY A 91 5.28 10.56 8.73
CA GLY A 91 6.60 10.64 9.37
C GLY A 91 6.92 9.51 10.34
N GLN A 92 5.99 8.57 10.56
CA GLN A 92 6.15 7.43 11.46
C GLN A 92 5.15 6.31 11.13
N ALA A 93 5.49 5.07 11.47
CA ALA A 93 4.57 3.94 11.37
C ALA A 93 3.52 3.98 12.49
N SER A 94 2.24 3.72 12.19
CA SER A 94 1.17 3.76 13.21
C SER A 94 1.44 2.91 14.45
N CYS A 95 2.00 1.71 14.28
CA CYS A 95 2.29 0.81 15.40
C CYS A 95 3.54 1.19 16.21
N ALA A 96 4.29 2.23 15.81
CA ALA A 96 5.32 2.82 16.65
C ALA A 96 4.72 3.75 17.71
N VAL A 97 3.59 4.41 17.40
CA VAL A 97 2.87 5.30 18.32
C VAL A 97 1.91 4.53 19.20
N GLU A 98 1.19 3.59 18.60
CA GLU A 98 0.16 2.80 19.26
C GLU A 98 0.56 1.31 19.21
N PRO A 99 1.28 0.78 20.21
CA PRO A 99 1.87 -0.56 20.14
C PRO A 99 0.83 -1.68 20.19
N ASP A 100 -0.39 -1.38 20.65
CA ASP A 100 -1.48 -2.34 20.82
C ASP A 100 -2.41 -2.43 19.59
N ILE A 101 -2.14 -1.67 18.52
CA ILE A 101 -2.92 -1.74 17.28
C ILE A 101 -2.16 -2.46 16.16
N VAL A 102 -2.92 -3.12 15.29
CA VAL A 102 -2.42 -3.67 14.02
C VAL A 102 -2.96 -2.80 12.90
N PRO A 103 -2.12 -2.00 12.21
CA PRO A 103 -2.61 -1.13 11.15
C PRO A 103 -3.04 -1.97 9.94
N VAL A 104 -4.29 -1.78 9.52
CA VAL A 104 -4.78 -2.17 8.20
C VAL A 104 -4.64 -0.99 7.24
N CYS A 105 -4.62 -1.24 5.93
CA CYS A 105 -4.56 -0.15 4.95
C CYS A 105 -5.75 0.81 5.15
N ARG A 106 -5.47 2.10 5.34
CA ARG A 106 -6.50 3.16 5.49
C ARG A 106 -7.39 3.30 4.27
N LEU A 107 -6.88 2.91 3.10
CA LEU A 107 -7.60 2.93 1.83
C LEU A 107 -8.03 1.52 1.41
N TRP A 108 -8.15 0.60 2.37
CA TRP A 108 -8.75 -0.69 2.12
C TRP A 108 -10.18 -0.51 1.63
N LYS A 109 -10.47 -1.13 0.49
CA LYS A 109 -11.82 -1.25 -0.06
C LYS A 109 -12.36 -2.63 0.29
N ALA A 110 -13.47 -2.67 1.00
CA ALA A 110 -14.19 -3.92 1.27
C ALA A 110 -15.13 -4.22 0.10
N ASP A 111 -15.22 -5.49 -0.27
CA ASP A 111 -16.22 -5.95 -1.23
C ASP A 111 -17.59 -5.93 -0.53
N ILE A 112 -18.58 -5.25 -1.12
CA ILE A 112 -19.97 -5.35 -0.66
C ILE A 112 -20.58 -6.57 -1.34
N PRO A 113 -21.09 -7.58 -0.59
CA PRO A 113 -21.79 -8.69 -1.19
C PRO A 113 -22.97 -8.16 -2.02
N THR A 114 -22.95 -8.41 -3.33
CA THR A 114 -24.01 -7.98 -4.25
C THR A 114 -25.22 -8.93 -4.25
N GLY A 115 -25.24 -9.91 -3.35
CA GLY A 115 -26.38 -10.80 -3.15
C GLY A 115 -27.50 -10.06 -2.42
N LEU A 116 -28.68 -9.99 -3.06
CA LEU A 116 -29.92 -9.72 -2.34
C LEU A 116 -30.03 -10.71 -1.16
N PRO A 117 -30.51 -10.27 0.02
CA PRO A 117 -30.69 -11.19 1.15
C PRO A 117 -31.62 -12.33 0.72
N THR A 118 -31.11 -13.57 0.78
CA THR A 118 -31.92 -14.79 0.72
C THR A 118 -32.62 -15.03 2.04
#